data_AF-K2AJY0-F1
#
_entry.id   AF-K2AJY0-F1
#
_cell.length_a   1.000
_cell.length_b   1.000
_cell.length_c   1.000
_cell.angle_alpha   90.00
_cell.angle_beta   90.00
_cell.angle_gamma   90.00
#
_symmetry.space_group_name_H-M   'P 1'
#
loop_
_entity.id
_entity.type
_entity.pdbx_description
1 polymer ?
#
loop_
_entity_poly.entity_id
_entity_poly.type
_entity_poly.pdbx_seq_one_letter_code
_entity_poly.pdbx_strand_id
1 'polypeptide(L)'
;MPNNEDLIGKLTRKLEEYKHRLAMQREKTDDGFTSIERGLELTADSHYKVAVLEELLKNGRVNTHDLSRKLKEEDHGIFYASEFGRACAVIDNYTKNIENSGGTGLK
;
A
#
# COMPACT_ATOMS: atom_id res chain seq x y z
N MET A 1 23.86 5.56 12.60
CA MET A 1 23.10 5.19 11.38
C MET A 1 22.46 6.46 10.86
N PRO A 2 22.60 6.82 9.57
CA PRO A 2 21.91 7.97 9.02
C PRO A 2 20.39 7.72 9.03
N ASN A 3 19.74 8.22 10.08
CA ASN A 3 18.33 8.53 10.32
C ASN A 3 17.23 7.73 9.60
N ASN A 4 16.73 6.70 10.29
CA ASN A 4 15.41 6.08 10.07
C ASN A 4 14.28 7.13 9.99
N GLU A 5 14.43 8.29 10.64
CA GLU A 5 13.49 9.42 10.57
C GLU A 5 13.31 10.03 9.16
N ASP A 6 14.36 10.10 8.34
CA ASP A 6 14.24 10.64 6.97
C ASP A 6 13.49 9.65 6.07
N LEU A 7 13.75 8.35 6.25
CA LEU A 7 13.02 7.29 5.54
C LEU A 7 11.55 7.25 5.98
N ILE A 8 11.27 7.30 7.28
CA ILE A 8 9.90 7.41 7.82
C ILE A 8 9.22 8.66 7.25
N GLY A 9 9.91 9.80 7.19
CA GLY A 9 9.39 11.04 6.61
C GLY A 9 9.04 10.90 5.12
N LYS A 10 9.91 10.26 4.33
CA LYS A 10 9.66 9.98 2.90
C LYS A 10 8.49 9.03 2.70
N LEU A 11 8.44 7.93 3.46
CA LEU A 11 7.36 6.95 3.39
C LEU A 11 6.02 7.55 3.84
N THR A 12 6.03 8.40 4.87
CA THR A 12 4.83 9.13 5.33
C THR A 12 4.32 10.09 4.25
N ARG A 13 5.20 10.88 3.62
CA ARG A 13 4.79 11.74 2.49
C ARG A 13 4.24 10.93 1.33
N LYS A 14 4.82 9.76 1.05
CA LYS A 14 4.34 8.88 -0.01
C LYS A 14 2.98 8.26 0.33
N LEU A 15 2.76 7.91 1.59
CA LEU A 15 1.47 7.45 2.09
C LEU A 15 0.39 8.51 1.85
N GLU A 16 0.65 9.77 2.21
CA GLU A 16 -0.30 10.86 1.99
C GLU A 16 -0.61 11.09 0.51
N GLU A 17 0.40 10.99 -0.37
CA GLU A 17 0.19 11.05 -1.82
C GLU A 17 -0.76 9.94 -2.31
N TYR A 18 -0.56 8.70 -1.86
CA TYR A 18 -1.42 7.59 -2.25
C TYR A 18 -2.82 7.66 -1.63
N LYS A 19 -2.95 8.17 -0.38
CA LYS A 19 -4.25 8.44 0.23
C LYS A 19 -5.03 9.48 -0.55
N HIS A 20 -4.39 10.59 -0.92
CA HIS A 20 -5.02 11.62 -1.74
C HIS A 20 -5.44 11.07 -3.12
N ARG A 21 -4.57 10.29 -3.77
CA ARG A 21 -4.89 9.64 -5.04
C ARG A 21 -6.07 8.68 -4.92
N LEU A 22 -6.11 7.87 -3.86
CA LEU A 22 -7.20 6.93 -3.60
C LEU A 22 -8.52 7.66 -3.37
N ALA A 23 -8.51 8.76 -2.62
CA ALA A 23 -9.69 9.60 -2.40
C ALA A 23 -10.25 10.15 -3.73
N MET A 24 -9.37 10.70 -4.58
CA MET A 24 -9.73 11.21 -5.91
C MET A 24 -10.27 10.10 -6.83
N GLN A 25 -9.75 8.87 -6.74
CA GLN A 25 -10.26 7.75 -7.51
C GLN A 25 -11.63 7.30 -7.00
N ARG A 26 -11.82 7.23 -5.68
CA ARG A 26 -13.09 6.88 -5.06
C ARG A 26 -14.20 7.87 -5.42
N GLU A 27 -13.92 9.17 -5.39
CA GLU A 27 -14.87 10.21 -5.82
C GLU A 27 -15.29 10.04 -7.28
N LYS A 28 -14.38 9.63 -8.17
CA LYS A 28 -14.70 9.36 -9.58
C LYS A 28 -15.50 8.10 -9.80
N THR A 29 -15.39 7.12 -8.91
CA THR A 29 -16.12 5.85 -8.99
C THR A 29 -17.42 5.88 -8.19
N ASP A 30 -17.65 6.90 -7.37
CA ASP A 30 -18.90 7.10 -6.63
C ASP A 30 -19.92 7.90 -7.48
N ASP A 31 -20.09 7.46 -8.74
CA ASP A 31 -20.99 8.10 -9.71
C ASP A 31 -22.41 7.51 -9.68
N GLY A 32 -22.68 6.56 -8.79
CA GLY A 32 -23.95 5.84 -8.68
C GLY A 32 -24.20 4.79 -9.76
N PHE A 33 -23.29 4.63 -10.72
CA PHE A 33 -23.39 3.66 -11.83
C PHE A 33 -22.30 2.59 -11.78
N THR A 34 -21.16 2.89 -11.17
CA THR A 34 -20.03 1.97 -11.05
C THR A 34 -20.34 0.87 -10.04
N SER A 35 -20.18 -0.39 -10.45
CA SER A 35 -20.32 -1.52 -9.53
C SER A 35 -19.21 -1.55 -8.48
N ILE A 36 -19.48 -2.14 -7.31
CA ILE A 36 -18.48 -2.28 -6.23
C ILE A 36 -17.20 -2.96 -6.75
N GLU A 37 -17.35 -4.06 -7.50
CA GLU A 37 -16.22 -4.80 -8.07
C GLU A 37 -15.38 -3.93 -9.00
N ARG A 38 -16.02 -3.14 -9.87
CA ARG A 38 -15.33 -2.24 -10.80
C ARG A 38 -14.67 -1.07 -10.08
N GLY A 39 -15.30 -0.52 -9.05
CA GLY A 39 -14.70 0.50 -8.19
C GLY A 39 -13.45 -0.01 -7.48
N LEU A 40 -13.49 -1.24 -6.96
CA LEU A 40 -12.33 -1.91 -6.37
C LEU A 40 -11.22 -2.15 -7.40
N GLU A 41 -11.55 -2.63 -8.60
CA GLU A 41 -10.57 -2.83 -9.69
C GLU A 41 -9.83 -1.52 -10.03
N LEU A 42 -10.58 -0.42 -10.18
CA LEU A 42 -10.04 0.89 -10.55
C LEU A 42 -9.18 1.53 -9.45
N THR A 43 -9.37 1.11 -8.20
CA THR A 43 -8.68 1.66 -7.02
C THR A 43 -7.62 0.72 -6.44
N ALA A 44 -7.59 -0.55 -6.85
CA ALA A 44 -6.77 -1.62 -6.26
C ALA A 44 -5.29 -1.26 -6.11
N ASP A 45 -4.67 -0.67 -7.15
CA ASP A 45 -3.26 -0.28 -7.11
C ASP A 45 -2.94 0.73 -6.00
N SER A 46 -3.74 1.80 -5.88
CA SER A 46 -3.56 2.82 -4.83
C SER A 46 -3.95 2.26 -3.47
N HIS A 47 -5.04 1.50 -3.41
CA HIS A 47 -5.55 0.89 -2.18
C HIS A 47 -4.51 -0.03 -1.53
N TYR A 48 -3.91 -0.93 -2.30
CA TYR A 48 -2.90 -1.84 -1.77
C TYR A 48 -1.59 -1.14 -1.43
N LYS A 49 -1.17 -0.10 -2.17
CA LYS A 49 0.00 0.71 -1.80
C LYS A 49 -0.19 1.44 -0.47
N VAL A 50 -1.39 1.97 -0.22
CA VAL A 50 -1.75 2.56 1.08
C VAL A 50 -1.65 1.50 2.17
N ALA A 51 -2.32 0.35 2.01
CA ALA A 51 -2.34 -0.70 3.02
C ALA A 51 -0.95 -1.23 3.38
N VAL A 52 -0.09 -1.47 2.37
CA VAL A 52 1.29 -1.92 2.58
C VAL A 52 2.12 -0.86 3.32
N LEU A 53 1.98 0.42 2.97
CA LEU A 53 2.72 1.50 3.65
C LEU A 53 2.24 1.72 5.09
N GLU A 54 0.94 1.67 5.35
CA GLU A 54 0.41 1.81 6.71
C GLU A 54 0.90 0.70 7.61
N GLU A 55 0.87 -0.55 7.12
CA GLU A 55 1.39 -1.70 7.85
C GLU A 55 2.90 -1.58 8.10
N LEU A 56 3.68 -1.15 7.09
CA LEU A 56 5.11 -0.93 7.23
C LEU A 56 5.45 0.17 8.24
N LEU A 57 4.79 1.32 8.16
CA LEU A 57 5.02 2.45 9.06
C LEU A 57 4.57 2.15 10.50
N LYS A 58 3.50 1.37 10.67
CA LYS A 58 2.97 0.99 11.98
C LYS A 58 3.82 -0.07 12.67
N ASN A 59 4.22 -1.12 11.94
CA ASN A 59 4.82 -2.33 12.51
C ASN A 59 6.31 -2.49 12.17
N GLY A 60 6.87 -1.61 11.34
CA GLY A 60 8.26 -1.68 10.83
C GLY A 60 8.50 -2.82 9.83
N ARG A 61 7.47 -3.64 9.54
CA ARG A 61 7.50 -4.79 8.65
C ARG A 61 6.10 -5.09 8.11
N VAL A 62 6.03 -5.80 6.99
CA VAL A 62 4.76 -6.25 6.38
C VAL A 62 4.76 -7.76 6.23
N ASN A 63 3.78 -8.44 6.83
CA ASN A 63 3.48 -9.84 6.50
C ASN A 63 2.48 -9.85 5.35
N THR A 64 2.97 -10.06 4.12
CA THR A 64 2.17 -9.98 2.90
C THR A 64 1.05 -11.02 2.86
N HIS A 65 1.26 -12.20 3.44
CA HIS A 65 0.23 -13.24 3.51
C HIS A 65 -0.94 -12.80 4.40
N ASP A 66 -0.64 -12.37 5.64
CA ASP A 66 -1.69 -11.92 6.56
C ASP A 66 -2.40 -10.67 6.07
N LEU A 67 -1.65 -9.72 5.50
CA LEU A 67 -2.22 -8.51 4.93
C LEU A 67 -3.12 -8.82 3.72
N SER A 68 -2.71 -9.73 2.82
CA SER A 68 -3.54 -10.12 1.67
C SER A 68 -4.86 -10.77 2.10
N ARG A 69 -4.84 -11.61 3.14
CA ARG A 69 -6.04 -12.23 3.69
C ARG A 69 -6.97 -11.18 4.29
N LYS A 70 -6.42 -10.26 5.10
CA LYS A 70 -7.19 -9.17 5.71
C LYS A 70 -7.85 -8.29 4.65
N LEU A 71 -7.11 -7.87 3.63
CA LEU A 71 -7.64 -7.04 2.54
C LEU A 71 -8.74 -7.76 1.77
N LYS A 72 -8.56 -9.06 1.48
CA LYS A 72 -9.60 -9.87 0.86
C LYS A 72 -10.88 -9.95 1.70
N GLU A 73 -10.76 -10.06 3.02
CA GLU A 73 -11.92 -10.07 3.93
C GLU A 73 -12.62 -8.70 3.97
N GLU A 74 -11.86 -7.60 3.95
CA GLU A 74 -12.38 -6.23 3.91
C GLU A 74 -13.07 -5.91 2.57
N ASP A 75 -12.57 -6.43 1.45
CA ASP A 75 -13.07 -6.20 0.09
C ASP A 75 -14.10 -7.26 -0.36
N HIS A 76 -14.90 -7.80 0.57
CA HIS A 76 -15.98 -8.76 0.28
C HIS A 76 -15.55 -10.04 -0.48
N GLY A 77 -14.32 -10.49 -0.26
CA GLY A 77 -13.75 -11.66 -0.93
C GLY A 77 -13.07 -11.36 -2.27
N ILE A 78 -13.12 -10.12 -2.75
CA ILE A 78 -12.43 -9.67 -3.97
C ILE A 78 -10.98 -9.36 -3.63
N PHE A 79 -10.04 -9.83 -4.44
CA PHE A 79 -8.62 -9.59 -4.22
C PHE A 79 -7.83 -9.65 -5.53
N TYR A 80 -7.15 -8.55 -5.86
CA TYR A 80 -6.37 -8.42 -7.08
C TYR A 80 -4.89 -8.72 -6.81
N ALA A 81 -4.52 -9.99 -6.91
CA ALA A 81 -3.19 -10.47 -6.51
C ALA A 81 -2.03 -9.82 -7.28
N SER A 82 -2.21 -9.51 -8.57
CA SER A 82 -1.21 -8.83 -9.39
C SER A 82 -0.92 -7.42 -8.89
N GLU A 83 -1.96 -6.67 -8.55
CA GLU A 83 -1.93 -5.30 -8.05
C GLU A 83 -1.30 -5.27 -6.67
N PHE A 84 -1.65 -6.23 -5.82
CA PHE A 84 -1.04 -6.38 -4.49
C PHE A 84 0.45 -6.71 -4.59
N GLY A 85 0.85 -7.65 -5.47
CA GLY A 85 2.25 -7.98 -5.71
C GLY A 85 3.06 -6.78 -6.23
N ARG A 86 2.49 -6.00 -7.15
CA ARG A 86 3.09 -4.75 -7.64
C ARG A 86 3.24 -3.71 -6.53
N ALA A 87 2.22 -3.54 -5.69
CA ALA A 87 2.28 -2.64 -4.54
C ALA A 87 3.43 -3.02 -3.60
N CYS A 88 3.53 -4.30 -3.23
CA CYS A 88 4.64 -4.81 -2.41
C CYS A 88 6.01 -4.51 -3.04
N ALA A 89 6.19 -4.79 -4.33
CA ALA A 89 7.45 -4.55 -5.03
C ALA A 89 7.83 -3.05 -5.10
N VAL A 90 6.84 -2.17 -5.30
CA VAL A 90 7.07 -0.71 -5.31
C VAL A 90 7.53 -0.22 -3.93
N ILE A 91 6.88 -0.67 -2.85
CA ILE A 91 7.26 -0.25 -1.50
C ILE A 91 8.61 -0.83 -1.09
N ASP A 92 8.87 -2.09 -1.42
CA ASP A 92 10.16 -2.74 -1.20
C ASP A 92 11.32 -2.01 -1.91
N ASN A 93 11.08 -1.47 -3.12
CA ASN A 93 12.03 -0.61 -3.81
C ASN A 93 12.30 0.72 -3.09
N TYR A 94 11.32 1.29 -2.39
CA TYR A 94 11.56 2.50 -1.58
C TYR A 94 12.42 2.22 -0.35
N THR A 95 12.32 1.02 0.22
CA THR A 95 13.09 0.60 1.41
C THR A 95 14.47 0.05 1.08
N LYS A 96 14.67 -0.58 -0.09
CA LYS A 96 15.95 -1.20 -0.50
C LYS A 96 16.99 -0.24 -1.07
N ASN A 97 16.60 0.95 -1.52
CA ASN A 97 17.51 1.93 -2.14
C ASN A 97 18.25 2.82 -1.13
N ILE A 98 18.18 2.52 0.17
CA ILE A 98 18.94 3.23 1.22
C ILE A 98 19.69 2.15 2.02
N GLU A 99 20.98 1.98 1.69
CA GLU A 99 22.00 1.11 2.30
C GLU A 99 21.52 -0.18 3.01
N ASN A 100 21.55 -1.28 2.25
CA ASN A 100 21.30 -2.64 2.72
C ASN A 100 22.25 -3.08 3.85
N SER A 101 21.68 -3.42 5.01
CA SER A 101 22.21 -4.47 5.88
C SER A 101 21.09 -5.39 6.39
N GLY A 102 20.62 -6.28 5.51
CA GLY A 102 20.00 -7.56 5.87
C GLY A 102 18.60 -7.52 6.48
N GLY A 103 17.58 -7.66 5.62
CA GLY A 103 16.18 -7.90 5.99
C GLY A 103 15.27 -6.71 5.67
N THR A 104 14.06 -6.98 5.16
CA THR A 104 13.05 -5.98 4.75
C THR A 104 12.40 -5.26 5.95
N GLY A 105 13.19 -4.92 6.97
CA GLY A 105 12.75 -4.16 8.14
C GLY A 105 13.35 -2.78 8.13
N LEU A 106 12.55 -1.78 8.52
CA LEU A 106 13.08 -0.50 8.98
C LEU A 106 13.85 -0.78 10.29
N LYS A 107 15.17 -0.93 10.23
CA LYS A 107 16.03 -0.93 11.42
C LYS A 107 16.63 0.45 11.61
#